data_AF-A0A8K1FXL7-F1
#
_entry.id   AF-A0A8K1FXL7-F1
#
_cell.length_a   1.000
_cell.length_b   1.000
_cell.length_c   1.000
_cell.angle_alpha   90.00
_cell.angle_beta   90.00
_cell.angle_gamma   90.00
#
_symmetry.space_group_name_H-M   'P 1'
#
loop_
_entity.id
_entity.type
_entity.pdbx_description
1 polymer ?
#
loop_
_entity_poly.entity_id
_entity_poly.type
_entity_poly.pdbx_seq_one_letter_code
_entity_poly.pdbx_strand_id
1 'polypeptide(L)'
;QPNEGLFFVDTGKANKRAPRKRPEKPLHVELVLQPLSRVPPPKDITSHQTPNGRKEKRRREFWAKKAQKGIFPRGERRLRARLGLDPKNPQKPQNSTQKPPEVGRSNPQRGFYDIWGDSNPLDAPLAGQDPWYLQQTKRAPVQRPPRLQAKPSPLPPVEVIGQGGSYNPPFEEHQALLQKALQVELRRTREEQKVERRLKVTGELSSQVGGKFGVWDTKFGIQTQKFGFWKPKFRVGDPNLGSGTQN
;
A
#
# COMPACT_ATOMS: atom_id res chain seq x y z
N GLN A 1 27.88 91.75 -49.61
CA GLN A 1 26.67 91.31 -48.90
C GLN A 1 26.54 89.81 -49.10
N PRO A 2 26.41 88.98 -48.05
CA PRO A 2 26.19 87.54 -48.24
C PRO A 2 24.71 87.26 -48.55
N ASN A 3 24.47 86.23 -49.37
CA ASN A 3 23.20 85.93 -50.02
C ASN A 3 22.15 85.30 -49.07
N GLU A 4 20.97 85.90 -49.00
CA GLU A 4 19.81 85.47 -48.17
C GLU A 4 19.06 84.24 -48.72
N GLY A 5 19.47 83.70 -49.87
CA GLY A 5 18.83 82.54 -50.52
C GLY A 5 19.20 81.16 -49.98
N LEU A 6 19.95 81.07 -48.88
CA LEU A 6 20.42 79.79 -48.32
C LEU A 6 19.53 79.21 -47.21
N PHE A 7 18.48 79.92 -46.78
CA PHE A 7 17.63 79.49 -45.67
C PHE A 7 16.20 79.21 -46.13
N PHE A 8 15.97 78.01 -46.66
CA PHE A 8 14.60 77.50 -46.83
C PHE A 8 14.27 76.56 -45.68
N VAL A 9 13.19 76.85 -44.94
CA VAL A 9 12.66 75.99 -43.87
C VAL A 9 11.49 75.19 -44.43
N ASP A 10 11.77 73.95 -44.79
CA ASP A 10 10.78 73.03 -45.34
C ASP A 10 9.84 72.51 -44.23
N THR A 11 8.60 72.99 -44.17
CA THR A 11 7.59 72.59 -43.16
C THR A 11 6.63 71.53 -43.69
N GLY A 12 7.17 70.48 -44.30
CA GLY A 12 6.38 69.31 -44.70
C GLY A 12 5.91 68.49 -43.49
N LYS A 13 4.63 68.63 -43.09
CA LYS A 13 3.97 67.70 -42.15
C LYS A 13 3.68 66.36 -42.84
N ALA A 14 4.67 65.51 -42.96
CA ALA A 14 4.46 64.12 -43.34
C ALA A 14 3.86 63.35 -42.14
N ASN A 15 2.63 62.83 -42.28
CA ASN A 15 2.02 61.89 -41.34
C ASN A 15 2.78 60.55 -41.32
N LYS A 16 3.96 60.53 -40.70
CA LYS A 16 4.71 59.31 -40.44
C LYS A 16 4.15 58.68 -39.18
N ARG A 17 3.48 57.53 -39.33
CA ARG A 17 3.05 56.70 -38.20
C ARG A 17 4.24 56.49 -37.27
N ALA A 18 4.10 56.89 -36.00
CA ALA A 18 5.17 56.73 -35.03
C ALA A 18 5.57 55.24 -34.95
N PRO A 19 6.87 54.91 -35.02
CA PRO A 19 7.31 53.54 -34.85
C PRO A 19 6.90 53.08 -33.44
N ARG A 20 6.27 51.91 -33.33
CA ARG A 20 5.94 51.30 -32.05
C ARG A 20 7.21 51.25 -31.19
N LYS A 21 7.20 51.96 -30.06
CA LYS A 21 8.30 51.91 -29.09
C LYS A 21 8.50 50.46 -28.70
N ARG A 22 9.73 49.96 -28.89
CA ARG A 22 10.09 48.63 -28.40
C ARG A 22 9.97 48.68 -26.87
N PRO A 23 9.41 47.65 -26.22
CA PRO A 23 9.37 47.63 -24.76
C PRO A 23 10.79 47.78 -24.23
N GLU A 24 10.95 48.64 -23.22
CA GLU A 24 12.22 48.88 -22.57
C GLU A 24 12.66 47.57 -21.93
N LYS A 25 13.81 47.04 -22.39
CA LYS A 25 14.40 45.86 -21.76
C LYS A 25 14.82 46.29 -20.36
N PRO A 26 14.55 45.47 -19.33
CA PRO A 26 15.03 45.77 -17.99
C PRO A 26 16.54 45.95 -18.00
N LEU A 27 17.02 46.85 -17.16
CA LEU A 27 18.44 47.16 -17.05
C LEU A 27 19.21 45.88 -16.70
N HIS A 28 20.46 45.77 -17.18
CA HIS A 28 21.28 44.57 -16.92
C HIS A 28 21.44 44.30 -15.41
N VAL A 29 21.53 45.38 -14.61
CA VAL A 29 21.59 45.30 -13.14
C VAL A 29 20.31 44.69 -12.56
N GLU A 30 19.14 45.06 -13.08
CA GLU A 30 17.85 44.49 -12.65
C GLU A 30 17.72 43.03 -13.05
N LEU A 31 18.22 42.65 -14.23
CA LEU A 31 18.28 41.24 -14.69
C LEU A 31 19.20 40.38 -13.81
N VAL A 32 20.29 40.93 -13.28
CA VAL A 32 21.22 40.24 -12.37
C VAL A 32 20.61 40.06 -10.97
N LEU A 33 19.77 41.00 -10.53
CA LEU A 33 19.05 40.93 -9.25
C LEU A 33 17.81 40.04 -9.30
N GLN A 34 17.35 39.62 -10.48
CA GLN A 34 16.26 38.66 -10.61
C GLN A 34 16.69 37.29 -10.07
N PRO A 35 15.80 36.57 -9.35
CA PRO A 35 16.11 35.25 -8.78
C PRO A 35 16.38 34.18 -9.85
N LEU A 36 16.02 34.46 -11.12
CA LEU A 36 16.29 33.62 -12.28
C LEU A 36 17.48 34.19 -13.05
N SER A 37 18.68 34.08 -12.48
CA SER A 37 19.89 34.47 -13.19
C SER A 37 20.01 33.64 -14.48
N ARG A 38 20.36 34.29 -15.60
CA ARG A 38 20.57 33.62 -16.90
C ARG A 38 21.85 32.79 -16.93
N VAL A 39 22.59 32.76 -15.81
CA VAL A 39 23.78 31.94 -15.63
C VAL A 39 23.31 30.49 -15.48
N PRO A 40 23.71 29.58 -16.39
CA PRO A 40 23.36 28.18 -16.21
C PRO A 40 23.96 27.71 -14.89
N PRO A 41 23.19 26.98 -14.06
CA PRO A 41 23.75 26.40 -12.85
C PRO A 41 24.95 25.52 -13.23
N PRO A 42 25.96 25.43 -12.34
CA PRO A 42 27.10 24.55 -12.59
C PRO A 42 26.59 23.14 -12.88
N LYS A 43 27.21 22.48 -13.87
CA LYS A 43 26.85 21.12 -14.25
C LYS A 43 27.00 20.21 -13.02
N ASP A 44 25.90 19.61 -12.58
CA ASP A 44 25.92 18.67 -11.47
C ASP A 44 26.53 17.35 -11.95
N ILE A 45 27.85 17.23 -11.77
CA ILE A 45 28.64 16.03 -12.10
C ILE A 45 28.18 14.78 -11.34
N THR A 46 27.48 14.94 -10.21
CA THR A 46 26.99 13.83 -9.38
C THR A 46 25.62 13.31 -9.83
N SER A 47 24.86 14.10 -10.57
CA SER A 47 23.50 13.75 -11.04
C SER A 47 23.47 12.47 -11.90
N HIS A 48 24.54 12.21 -12.66
CA HIS A 48 24.68 11.02 -13.49
C HIS A 48 25.32 9.83 -12.75
N GLN A 49 25.97 10.08 -11.62
CA GLN A 49 26.58 9.05 -10.80
C GLN A 49 25.58 8.60 -9.75
N THR A 50 24.59 7.79 -10.15
CA THR A 50 23.78 7.05 -9.16
C THR A 50 24.61 5.91 -8.58
N PRO A 51 25.11 6.02 -7.32
CA PRO A 51 25.76 4.89 -6.67
C PRO A 51 24.77 3.72 -6.64
N ASN A 52 25.24 2.52 -6.97
CA ASN A 52 24.39 1.33 -7.10
C ASN A 52 23.28 1.41 -8.17
N GLY A 53 23.46 2.19 -9.25
CA GLY A 53 22.44 2.37 -10.30
C GLY A 53 21.88 1.05 -10.89
N ARG A 54 22.70 0.01 -11.04
CA ARG A 54 22.23 -1.33 -11.49
C ARG A 54 21.30 -2.01 -10.48
N LYS A 55 21.47 -1.76 -9.18
CA LYS A 55 20.60 -2.27 -8.11
C LYS A 55 19.28 -1.49 -8.09
N GLU A 56 19.34 -0.18 -8.30
CA GLU A 56 18.14 0.65 -8.39
C GLU A 56 17.28 0.32 -9.61
N LYS A 57 17.89 0.09 -10.78
CA LYS A 57 17.18 -0.38 -11.99
C LYS A 57 16.44 -1.69 -11.71
N ARG A 58 17.12 -2.70 -11.16
CA ARG A 58 16.50 -3.98 -10.76
C ARG A 58 15.37 -3.79 -9.75
N ARG A 59 15.53 -2.90 -8.77
CA ARG A 59 14.49 -2.58 -7.78
C ARG A 59 13.27 -1.92 -8.44
N ARG A 60 13.48 -0.99 -9.38
CA ARG A 60 12.41 -0.34 -10.16
C ARG A 60 11.68 -1.34 -11.04
N GLU A 61 12.41 -2.18 -11.78
CA GLU A 61 11.84 -3.25 -12.62
C GLU A 61 11.03 -4.25 -11.79
N PHE A 62 11.53 -4.67 -10.63
CA PHE A 62 10.82 -5.54 -9.71
C PHE A 62 9.48 -4.93 -9.27
N TRP A 63 9.50 -3.66 -8.84
CA TRP A 63 8.28 -2.98 -8.43
C TRP A 63 7.34 -2.69 -9.60
N ALA A 64 7.85 -2.43 -10.81
CA ALA A 64 7.03 -2.31 -12.02
C ALA A 64 6.30 -3.62 -12.33
N LYS A 65 6.99 -4.77 -12.25
CA LYS A 65 6.39 -6.10 -12.42
C LYS A 65 5.37 -6.42 -11.32
N LYS A 66 5.58 -5.93 -10.10
CA LYS A 66 4.61 -6.06 -8.99
C LYS A 66 3.42 -5.12 -9.16
N ALA A 67 3.63 -3.92 -9.67
CA ALA A 67 2.59 -2.93 -9.98
C ALA A 67 1.64 -3.45 -11.07
N GLN A 68 2.15 -4.12 -12.10
CA GLN A 68 1.33 -4.83 -13.09
C GLN A 68 0.42 -5.89 -12.44
N LYS A 69 0.84 -6.47 -11.31
CA LYS A 69 0.05 -7.41 -10.49
C LYS A 69 -0.81 -6.72 -9.42
N GLY A 70 -0.86 -5.37 -9.41
CA GLY A 70 -1.61 -4.58 -8.43
C GLY A 70 -0.99 -4.51 -7.03
N ILE A 71 0.28 -4.89 -6.88
CA ILE A 71 0.99 -4.91 -5.60
C ILE A 71 1.96 -3.73 -5.54
N PHE A 72 1.71 -2.79 -4.64
CA PHE A 72 2.49 -1.56 -4.49
C PHE A 72 3.25 -1.49 -3.15
N PRO A 73 4.35 -0.72 -3.08
CA PRO A 73 5.04 -0.43 -1.83
C PRO A 73 4.10 0.18 -0.78
N ARG A 74 4.41 -0.02 0.51
CA ARG A 74 3.59 0.48 1.63
C ARG A 74 3.36 2.00 1.56
N GLY A 75 4.37 2.76 1.14
CA GLY A 75 4.27 4.22 0.97
C GLY A 75 3.23 4.62 -0.08
N GLU A 76 3.35 4.06 -1.29
CA GLU A 76 2.39 4.29 -2.36
C GLU A 76 0.98 3.80 -2.02
N ARG A 77 0.85 2.65 -1.34
CA ARG A 77 -0.45 2.16 -0.85
C ARG A 77 -1.11 3.16 0.08
N ARG A 78 -0.34 3.79 0.98
CA ARG A 78 -0.86 4.84 1.87
C ARG A 78 -1.26 6.09 1.09
N LEU A 79 -0.49 6.48 0.07
CA LEU A 79 -0.82 7.63 -0.76
C LEU A 79 -2.08 7.39 -1.60
N ARG A 80 -2.20 6.22 -2.24
CA ARG A 80 -3.42 5.83 -2.96
C ARG A 80 -4.65 5.80 -2.05
N ALA A 81 -4.51 5.25 -0.84
CA ALA A 81 -5.56 5.29 0.17
C ALA A 81 -5.98 6.71 0.56
N ARG A 82 -5.00 7.63 0.69
CA ARG A 82 -5.27 9.06 0.96
C ARG A 82 -5.97 9.76 -0.21
N LEU A 83 -5.60 9.42 -1.44
CA LEU A 83 -6.19 9.97 -2.66
C LEU A 83 -7.50 9.29 -3.08
N GLY A 84 -7.91 8.20 -2.40
CA GLY A 84 -9.09 7.41 -2.77
C GLY A 84 -8.91 6.55 -4.02
N LEU A 85 -7.67 6.31 -4.46
CA LEU A 85 -7.34 5.55 -5.68
C LEU A 85 -7.11 4.06 -5.43
N ASP A 86 -7.57 3.54 -4.30
CA ASP A 86 -7.33 2.14 -3.93
C ASP A 86 -8.24 1.19 -4.74
N PRO A 87 -7.67 0.24 -5.52
CA PRO A 87 -8.45 -0.62 -6.41
C PRO A 87 -9.35 -1.62 -5.66
N LYS A 88 -9.10 -1.84 -4.38
CA LYS A 88 -9.92 -2.72 -3.52
C LYS A 88 -11.22 -2.07 -3.06
N ASN A 89 -11.34 -0.75 -3.16
CA ASN A 89 -12.55 -0.05 -2.76
C ASN A 89 -12.80 1.14 -3.69
N PRO A 90 -13.10 0.89 -4.98
CA PRO A 90 -13.36 1.96 -5.97
C PRO A 90 -14.60 2.78 -5.63
N GLN A 91 -15.46 2.24 -4.76
CA GLN A 91 -16.69 2.88 -4.30
C GLN A 91 -16.54 3.55 -2.95
N LYS A 92 -15.37 3.58 -2.29
CA LYS A 92 -15.25 4.37 -1.05
C LYS A 92 -15.40 5.82 -1.46
N PRO A 93 -16.56 6.47 -1.21
CA PRO A 93 -16.68 7.86 -1.53
C PRO A 93 -15.67 8.58 -0.65
N GLN A 94 -15.00 9.57 -1.21
CA GLN A 94 -14.18 10.55 -0.49
C GLN A 94 -14.91 11.05 0.79
N ASN A 95 -16.23 10.92 0.83
CA ASN A 95 -17.16 11.32 1.88
C ASN A 95 -17.20 10.46 3.16
N SER A 96 -16.56 9.29 3.25
CA SER A 96 -16.72 8.44 4.46
C SER A 96 -15.83 8.80 5.64
N THR A 97 -14.96 9.80 5.52
CA THR A 97 -14.19 10.36 6.65
C THR A 97 -13.60 11.75 6.35
N GLN A 98 -14.06 12.41 5.29
CA GLN A 98 -13.81 13.84 5.15
C GLN A 98 -14.78 14.53 6.10
N LYS A 99 -14.24 15.09 7.18
CA LYS A 99 -14.89 16.25 7.81
C LYS A 99 -15.28 17.19 6.66
N PRO A 100 -16.52 17.72 6.63
CA PRO A 100 -16.87 18.71 5.62
C PRO A 100 -15.76 19.77 5.60
N PRO A 101 -15.34 20.24 4.41
CA PRO A 101 -14.24 21.20 4.32
C PRO A 101 -14.55 22.32 5.31
N GLU A 102 -13.65 22.53 6.29
CA GLU A 102 -13.84 23.56 7.30
C GLU A 102 -13.98 24.87 6.54
N VAL A 103 -15.21 25.39 6.55
CA VAL A 103 -15.57 26.62 5.90
C VAL A 103 -14.67 27.67 6.56
N GLY A 104 -13.69 28.18 5.82
CA GLY A 104 -12.68 29.09 6.34
C GLY A 104 -13.31 30.33 6.99
N ARG A 105 -12.57 31.02 7.87
CA ARG A 105 -13.07 32.22 8.58
C ARG A 105 -13.66 33.29 7.65
N SER A 106 -13.22 33.34 6.39
CA SER A 106 -13.61 34.32 5.38
C SER A 106 -14.90 34.00 4.61
N ASN A 107 -15.52 32.85 4.83
CA ASN A 107 -16.73 32.46 4.10
C ASN A 107 -17.99 33.03 4.78
N PRO A 108 -18.83 33.83 4.09
CA PRO A 108 -20.00 34.49 4.67
C PRO A 108 -21.16 33.55 4.98
N GLN A 109 -21.16 32.33 4.42
CA GLN A 109 -22.13 31.27 4.72
C GLN A 109 -21.79 30.50 6.02
N ARG A 110 -20.65 30.82 6.65
CA ARG A 110 -20.28 30.23 7.94
C ARG A 110 -21.13 30.90 9.04
N GLY A 111 -22.02 30.14 9.66
CA GLY A 111 -22.69 30.58 10.88
C GLY A 111 -21.67 31.05 11.92
N PHE A 112 -21.94 32.17 12.58
CA PHE A 112 -21.09 32.69 13.65
C PHE A 112 -21.00 31.63 14.76
N TYR A 113 -19.79 31.16 15.07
CA TYR A 113 -19.58 30.20 16.15
C TYR A 113 -19.58 30.96 17.47
N ASP A 114 -20.77 31.13 18.04
CA ASP A 114 -20.92 31.75 19.35
C ASP A 114 -20.62 30.72 20.44
N ILE A 115 -19.48 30.91 21.10
CA ILE A 115 -19.04 30.08 22.24
C ILE A 115 -19.86 30.35 23.51
N TRP A 116 -20.62 31.44 23.54
CA TRP A 116 -21.44 31.85 24.69
C TRP A 116 -22.94 31.76 24.40
N GLY A 117 -23.33 31.30 23.20
CA GLY A 117 -24.73 31.12 22.86
C GLY A 117 -25.32 29.86 23.51
N ASP A 118 -26.61 29.90 23.82
CA ASP A 118 -27.34 28.78 24.45
C ASP A 118 -27.29 27.48 23.62
N SER A 119 -26.99 27.59 22.33
CA SER A 119 -26.84 26.46 21.39
C SER A 119 -25.37 26.09 21.15
N ASN A 120 -24.56 25.98 22.20
CA ASN A 120 -23.17 25.58 22.08
C ASN A 120 -23.05 24.05 21.90
N PRO A 121 -22.47 23.56 20.78
CA PRO A 121 -22.31 22.13 20.55
C PRO A 121 -21.33 21.46 21.52
N LEU A 122 -20.56 22.23 22.30
CA LEU A 122 -19.70 21.71 23.38
C LEU A 122 -20.47 21.40 24.67
N ASP A 123 -21.62 22.05 24.88
CA ASP A 123 -22.45 21.88 26.08
C ASP A 123 -23.51 20.78 25.92
N ALA A 124 -23.69 20.29 24.69
CA ALA A 124 -24.48 19.10 24.45
C ALA A 124 -23.85 17.91 25.21
N PRO A 125 -24.58 17.23 26.11
CA PRO A 125 -24.05 16.08 26.82
C PRO A 125 -23.60 15.06 25.79
N LEU A 126 -22.30 14.74 25.80
CA LEU A 126 -21.67 13.89 24.81
C LEU A 126 -22.31 12.49 24.89
N ALA A 127 -23.30 12.25 24.02
CA ALA A 127 -24.19 11.10 24.11
C ALA A 127 -23.39 9.79 24.28
N GLY A 128 -23.52 9.17 25.45
CA GLY A 128 -22.92 7.88 25.77
C GLY A 128 -21.57 7.89 26.50
N GLN A 129 -21.10 9.00 27.06
CA GLN A 129 -19.92 9.01 27.93
C GLN A 129 -20.26 9.10 29.43
N ASP A 130 -19.51 8.37 30.25
CA ASP A 130 -19.64 8.35 31.69
C ASP A 130 -19.21 9.72 32.29
N PRO A 131 -20.14 10.47 32.93
CA PRO A 131 -19.88 11.83 33.39
C PRO A 131 -18.75 11.91 34.42
N TRP A 132 -18.51 10.84 35.18
CA TRP A 132 -17.48 10.82 36.23
C TRP A 132 -16.05 10.78 35.67
N TYR A 133 -15.83 10.03 34.60
CA TYR A 133 -14.50 9.82 34.01
C TYR A 133 -13.96 11.04 33.26
N LEU A 134 -14.87 11.85 32.69
CA LEU A 134 -14.55 13.10 31.99
C LEU A 134 -14.11 14.23 32.92
N GLN A 135 -14.61 14.28 34.16
CA GLN A 135 -14.24 15.31 35.13
C GLN A 135 -12.76 15.22 35.54
N GLN A 136 -12.23 14.00 35.68
CA GLN A 136 -10.91 13.79 36.24
C GLN A 136 -9.80 13.63 35.19
N THR A 137 -10.10 12.98 34.05
CA THR A 137 -9.05 12.65 33.05
C THR A 137 -9.28 13.25 31.68
N LYS A 138 -10.48 13.80 31.40
CA LYS A 138 -10.90 14.41 30.11
C LYS A 138 -10.61 13.57 28.86
N ARG A 139 -10.30 12.27 28.99
CA ARG A 139 -9.90 11.39 27.89
C ARG A 139 -10.77 10.16 27.94
N ALA A 140 -11.31 9.72 26.80
CA ALA A 140 -12.07 8.48 26.70
C ALA A 140 -11.15 7.24 26.84
N PRO A 141 -11.65 6.08 27.33
CA PRO A 141 -10.83 4.90 27.47
C PRO A 141 -10.56 4.32 26.07
N VAL A 142 -9.29 3.99 25.79
CA VAL A 142 -8.89 3.45 24.49
C VAL A 142 -9.35 2.01 24.38
N GLN A 143 -10.11 1.70 23.33
CA GLN A 143 -10.54 0.33 23.04
C GLN A 143 -9.33 -0.57 22.79
N ARG A 144 -9.29 -1.71 23.47
CA ARG A 144 -8.19 -2.67 23.34
C ARG A 144 -8.19 -3.26 21.94
N PRO A 145 -7.03 -3.34 21.25
CA PRO A 145 -6.98 -3.94 19.93
C PRO A 145 -7.35 -5.43 20.00
N PRO A 146 -8.12 -5.96 19.02
CA PRO A 146 -8.65 -7.33 19.07
C PRO A 146 -7.55 -8.40 19.06
N ARG A 147 -6.36 -8.08 18.55
CA ARG A 147 -5.19 -8.98 18.58
C ARG A 147 -4.77 -9.36 19.99
N LEU A 148 -5.01 -8.49 20.97
CA LEU A 148 -4.64 -8.76 22.37
C LEU A 148 -5.59 -9.78 23.01
N GLN A 149 -6.80 -9.94 22.49
CA GLN A 149 -7.76 -10.96 22.93
C GLN A 149 -7.48 -12.34 22.31
N ALA A 150 -6.70 -12.41 21.24
CA ALA A 150 -6.38 -13.66 20.57
C ALA A 150 -5.39 -14.47 21.42
N LYS A 151 -5.70 -15.75 21.65
CA LYS A 151 -4.77 -16.70 22.28
C LYS A 151 -3.54 -16.88 21.36
N PRO A 152 -2.33 -16.98 21.93
CA PRO A 152 -1.09 -17.07 21.15
C PRO A 152 -0.95 -18.37 20.36
N SER A 153 -1.57 -19.46 20.83
CA SER A 153 -1.60 -20.76 20.16
C SER A 153 -3.03 -21.27 20.03
N PRO A 154 -3.32 -22.10 19.01
CA PRO A 154 -4.61 -22.78 18.87
C PRO A 154 -4.72 -24.04 19.74
N LEU A 155 -3.62 -24.50 20.33
CA LEU A 155 -3.56 -25.73 21.10
C LEU A 155 -4.11 -25.51 22.52
N PRO A 156 -4.77 -26.51 23.11
CA PRO A 156 -5.13 -26.45 24.51
C PRO A 156 -3.86 -26.36 25.38
N PRO A 157 -3.92 -25.69 26.55
CA PRO A 157 -2.75 -25.53 27.43
C PRO A 157 -2.18 -26.84 27.99
N VAL A 158 -3.01 -27.88 28.09
CA VAL A 158 -2.64 -29.21 28.60
C VAL A 158 -3.25 -30.26 27.68
N GLU A 159 -2.43 -31.20 27.23
CA GLU A 159 -2.90 -32.39 26.53
C GLU A 159 -3.47 -33.37 27.56
N VAL A 160 -4.80 -33.46 27.64
CA VAL A 160 -5.46 -34.44 28.52
C VAL A 160 -5.44 -35.80 27.83
N ILE A 161 -4.68 -36.74 28.40
CA ILE A 161 -4.64 -38.12 27.94
C ILE A 161 -5.93 -38.83 28.40
N GLY A 162 -6.48 -39.73 27.58
CA GLY A 162 -7.64 -40.54 27.96
C GLY A 162 -7.32 -41.52 29.09
N GLN A 163 -8.35 -42.17 29.63
CA GLN A 163 -8.25 -43.14 30.74
C GLN A 163 -7.24 -44.28 30.47
N GLY A 164 -7.04 -44.66 29.20
CA GLY A 164 -6.01 -45.61 28.76
C GLY A 164 -4.56 -45.25 29.05
N GLY A 165 -4.27 -43.98 29.42
CA GLY A 165 -2.93 -43.53 29.84
C GLY A 165 -2.75 -43.44 31.37
N SER A 166 -3.74 -43.91 32.14
CA SER A 166 -3.61 -44.04 33.59
C SER A 166 -2.67 -45.19 33.95
N TYR A 167 -2.27 -45.28 35.23
CA TYR A 167 -1.34 -46.33 35.70
C TYR A 167 -1.97 -47.73 35.70
N ASN A 168 -3.30 -47.82 35.83
CA ASN A 168 -4.05 -49.07 35.77
C ASN A 168 -5.30 -48.91 34.88
N PRO A 169 -5.11 -48.81 33.56
CA PRO A 169 -6.20 -48.59 32.63
C PRO A 169 -6.97 -49.90 32.40
N PRO A 170 -8.27 -49.83 32.06
CA PRO A 170 -8.96 -50.99 31.52
C PRO A 170 -8.30 -51.41 30.20
N PHE A 171 -8.25 -52.72 29.95
CA PHE A 171 -7.51 -53.30 28.83
C PHE A 171 -7.88 -52.69 27.47
N GLU A 172 -9.18 -52.51 27.23
CA GLU A 172 -9.71 -52.00 25.97
C GLU A 172 -9.19 -50.59 25.65
N GLU A 173 -9.16 -49.71 26.64
CA GLU A 173 -8.74 -48.32 26.46
C GLU A 173 -7.23 -48.19 26.28
N HIS A 174 -6.46 -49.03 26.98
CA HIS A 174 -5.01 -49.10 26.77
C HIS A 174 -4.68 -49.60 25.36
N GLN A 175 -5.36 -50.66 24.90
CA GLN A 175 -5.19 -51.14 23.53
C GLN A 175 -5.59 -50.08 22.49
N ALA A 176 -6.69 -49.37 22.72
CA ALA A 176 -7.11 -48.27 21.85
C ALA A 176 -6.06 -47.14 21.78
N LEU A 177 -5.44 -46.79 22.91
CA LEU A 177 -4.36 -45.80 22.98
C LEU A 177 -3.14 -46.26 22.17
N LEU A 178 -2.71 -47.51 22.35
CA LEU A 178 -1.57 -48.07 21.61
C LEU A 178 -1.83 -48.15 20.10
N GLN A 179 -3.04 -48.57 19.70
CA GLN A 179 -3.42 -48.60 18.29
C GLN A 179 -3.41 -47.19 17.67
N LYS A 180 -3.90 -46.18 18.40
CA LYS A 180 -3.86 -44.79 17.96
C LYS A 180 -2.41 -44.30 17.77
N ALA A 181 -1.53 -44.61 18.72
CA ALA A 181 -0.10 -44.28 18.61
C ALA A 181 0.55 -44.96 17.40
N LEU A 182 0.29 -46.25 17.20
CA LEU A 182 0.79 -47.01 16.05
C LEU A 182 0.35 -46.40 14.71
N GLN A 183 -0.90 -45.97 14.59
CA GLN A 183 -1.39 -45.33 13.37
C GLN A 183 -0.66 -44.02 13.05
N VAL A 184 -0.30 -43.23 14.06
CA VAL A 184 0.47 -41.99 13.89
C VAL A 184 1.89 -42.30 13.40
N GLU A 185 2.58 -43.26 14.01
CA GLU A 185 3.92 -43.68 13.59
C GLU A 185 3.92 -44.28 12.17
N LEU A 186 2.92 -45.08 11.82
CA LEU A 186 2.76 -45.59 10.45
C LEU A 186 2.52 -44.47 9.43
N ARG A 187 1.82 -43.40 9.79
CA ARG A 187 1.67 -42.23 8.92
C ARG A 187 3.00 -41.51 8.75
N ARG A 188 3.71 -41.27 9.83
CA ARG A 188 5.02 -40.59 9.84
C ARG A 188 6.04 -41.34 8.98
N THR A 189 6.21 -42.64 9.21
CA THR A 189 7.11 -43.50 8.42
C THR A 189 6.74 -43.51 6.93
N ARG A 190 5.45 -43.53 6.57
CA ARG A 190 5.01 -43.43 5.17
C ARG A 190 5.36 -42.07 4.56
N GLU A 191 5.23 -40.99 5.30
CA GLU A 191 5.58 -39.64 4.84
C GLU A 191 7.09 -39.50 4.64
N GLU A 192 7.89 -40.00 5.58
CA GLU A 192 9.35 -40.06 5.49
C GLU A 192 9.78 -40.86 4.25
N GLN A 193 9.24 -42.06 4.05
CA GLN A 193 9.52 -42.86 2.84
C GLN A 193 9.09 -42.14 1.55
N LYS A 194 7.97 -41.42 1.54
CA LYS A 194 7.55 -40.62 0.38
C LYS A 194 8.55 -39.52 0.07
N VAL A 195 9.07 -38.84 1.09
CA VAL A 195 10.10 -37.81 0.95
C VAL A 195 11.40 -38.42 0.44
N GLU A 196 11.86 -39.53 1.03
CA GLU A 196 13.06 -40.24 0.58
C GLU A 196 12.97 -40.69 -0.88
N ARG A 197 11.84 -41.26 -1.31
CA ARG A 197 11.63 -41.65 -2.71
C ARG A 197 11.73 -40.45 -3.64
N ARG A 198 11.14 -39.31 -3.27
CA ARG A 198 11.22 -38.07 -4.07
C ARG A 198 12.66 -37.56 -4.13
N LEU A 199 13.39 -37.60 -3.02
CA LEU A 199 14.80 -37.20 -2.97
C LEU A 199 15.69 -38.10 -3.84
N LYS A 200 15.49 -39.42 -3.79
CA LYS A 200 16.20 -40.39 -4.64
C LYS A 200 15.97 -40.11 -6.13
N VAL A 201 14.72 -39.94 -6.54
CA VAL A 201 14.37 -39.60 -7.94
C VAL A 201 15.03 -38.28 -8.38
N THR A 202 15.05 -37.24 -7.53
CA THR A 202 15.75 -35.99 -7.86
C THR A 202 17.27 -36.15 -7.89
N GLY A 203 17.84 -37.02 -7.04
CA GLY A 203 19.27 -37.34 -7.02
C GLY A 203 19.71 -38.04 -8.30
N GLU A 204 18.95 -39.05 -8.74
CA GLU A 204 19.17 -39.77 -10.00
C GLU A 204 19.01 -38.88 -11.23
N LEU A 205 18.01 -38.00 -11.25
CA LEU A 205 17.88 -37.00 -12.30
C LEU A 205 19.05 -35.99 -12.28
N SER A 206 19.56 -35.61 -11.10
CA SER A 206 20.72 -34.72 -11.01
C SER A 206 22.01 -35.37 -11.51
N SER A 207 22.19 -36.68 -11.27
CA SER A 207 23.36 -37.43 -11.74
C SER A 207 23.26 -37.79 -13.23
N GLN A 208 22.06 -38.06 -13.75
CA GLN A 208 21.86 -38.36 -15.17
C GLN A 208 21.88 -37.09 -16.06
N VAL A 209 21.42 -35.94 -15.54
CA VAL A 209 21.53 -34.64 -16.25
C VAL A 209 22.94 -34.05 -16.15
N GLY A 210 23.76 -34.52 -15.20
CA GLY A 210 25.19 -34.17 -15.08
C GLY A 210 26.10 -34.70 -16.20
N GLY A 211 25.58 -35.49 -17.14
CA GLY A 211 26.38 -36.13 -18.20
C GLY A 211 26.32 -35.49 -19.60
N LYS A 212 25.31 -34.67 -19.93
CA LYS A 212 25.12 -34.16 -21.32
C LYS A 212 24.48 -32.76 -21.47
N PHE A 213 24.47 -31.93 -20.43
CA PHE A 213 24.22 -30.50 -20.59
C PHE A 213 25.43 -29.74 -20.10
N GLY A 214 26.28 -29.35 -21.05
CA GLY A 214 27.42 -28.48 -20.81
C GLY A 214 26.99 -27.18 -20.14
N VAL A 215 27.99 -26.48 -19.62
CA VAL A 215 27.94 -25.09 -19.15
C VAL A 215 27.00 -24.26 -20.05
N TRP A 216 25.75 -24.08 -19.61
CA TRP A 216 24.87 -23.07 -20.18
C TRP A 216 25.10 -21.79 -19.41
N ASP A 217 25.90 -20.94 -20.05
CA ASP A 217 25.97 -19.51 -19.85
C ASP A 217 24.62 -18.93 -19.39
N THR A 218 24.63 -18.15 -18.31
CA THR A 218 23.50 -17.36 -17.85
C THR A 218 23.16 -16.23 -18.83
N LYS A 219 22.54 -16.58 -19.95
CA LYS A 219 21.75 -15.72 -20.84
C LYS A 219 20.55 -16.54 -21.31
N PHE A 220 19.40 -15.87 -21.49
CA PHE A 220 18.07 -16.44 -21.76
C PHE A 220 17.43 -17.07 -20.51
N GLY A 221 16.25 -16.67 -20.02
CA GLY A 221 15.10 -16.02 -20.62
C GLY A 221 13.91 -16.74 -19.98
N ILE A 222 13.22 -16.11 -19.02
CA ILE A 222 12.16 -16.74 -18.25
C ILE A 222 10.97 -17.03 -19.18
N GLN A 223 10.88 -18.25 -19.69
CA GLN A 223 9.66 -18.75 -20.33
C GLN A 223 8.76 -19.32 -19.23
N THR A 224 7.72 -18.58 -18.86
CA THR A 224 6.70 -19.05 -17.92
C THR A 224 5.82 -20.10 -18.60
N GLN A 225 5.99 -21.37 -18.24
CA GLN A 225 4.98 -22.40 -18.50
C GLN A 225 3.75 -22.10 -17.64
N LYS A 226 2.64 -21.82 -18.32
CA LYS A 226 1.31 -21.65 -17.73
C LYS A 226 0.81 -23.02 -17.28
N PHE A 227 0.98 -23.38 -16.00
CA PHE A 227 0.21 -24.48 -15.42
C PHE A 227 -1.11 -23.93 -14.88
N GLY A 228 -2.19 -24.49 -15.43
CA GLY A 228 -3.56 -24.12 -15.17
C GLY A 228 -3.94 -24.26 -13.70
N PHE A 229 -4.70 -23.27 -13.24
CA PHE A 229 -5.34 -23.21 -11.95
C PHE A 229 -6.42 -24.30 -11.85
N TRP A 230 -6.11 -25.41 -11.18
CA TRP A 230 -7.11 -26.42 -10.84
C TRP A 230 -7.85 -25.95 -9.59
N LYS A 231 -9.10 -25.49 -9.75
CA LYS A 231 -10.01 -25.21 -8.63
C LYS A 231 -10.52 -26.54 -8.05
N PRO A 232 -10.40 -26.79 -6.74
CA PRO A 232 -11.22 -27.81 -6.11
C PRO A 232 -12.68 -27.34 -6.11
N LYS A 233 -13.57 -28.06 -6.78
CA LYS A 233 -15.02 -27.92 -6.61
C LYS A 233 -15.39 -28.45 -5.23
N PHE A 234 -15.53 -27.56 -4.25
CA PHE A 234 -16.27 -27.89 -3.03
C PHE A 234 -17.76 -27.86 -3.40
N ARG A 235 -18.34 -29.05 -3.54
CA ARG A 235 -19.79 -29.25 -3.52
C ARG A 235 -20.20 -29.15 -2.05
N VAL A 236 -20.87 -28.06 -1.68
CA VAL A 236 -21.71 -28.04 -0.47
C VAL A 236 -22.96 -28.82 -0.86
N GLY A 237 -23.09 -30.04 -0.33
CA GLY A 237 -24.33 -30.78 -0.39
C GLY A 237 -25.13 -30.42 0.85
N ASP A 238 -26.26 -29.74 0.66
CA ASP A 238 -27.27 -29.57 1.69
C ASP A 238 -28.13 -30.84 1.73
N PRO A 239 -28.20 -31.59 2.85
CA PRO A 239 -29.25 -32.55 3.06
C PRO A 239 -30.48 -31.82 3.59
N ASN A 240 -31.48 -31.75 2.73
CA ASN A 240 -32.86 -31.36 3.03
C ASN A 240 -33.46 -32.38 4.03
N LEU A 241 -33.96 -31.93 5.18
CA LEU A 241 -34.88 -32.71 6.01
C LEU A 241 -35.91 -31.78 6.64
N GLY A 242 -37.12 -31.85 6.11
CA GLY A 242 -38.32 -31.26 6.70
C GLY A 242 -38.86 -32.12 7.84
N SER A 243 -39.45 -31.44 8.82
CA SER A 243 -40.58 -31.83 9.67
C SER A 243 -40.92 -30.57 10.48
N GLY A 244 -42.14 -30.04 10.56
CA GLY A 244 -43.46 -30.66 10.38
C GLY A 244 -43.94 -31.24 11.71
N THR A 245 -44.40 -30.38 12.62
CA THR A 245 -45.24 -30.64 13.84
C THR A 245 -45.34 -29.32 14.60
N GLN A 246 -46.45 -28.57 14.56
CA GLN A 246 -47.65 -28.68 15.40
C GLN A 246 -47.37 -29.04 16.87
N ASN A 247 -47.27 -28.01 17.72
CA ASN A 247 -48.16 -27.73 18.86
C ASN A 247 -47.91 -26.30 19.36
#